data_AF-A0A967LB67-F1
#
_entry.id   AF-A0A967LB67-F1
#
_cell.length_a   1.000
_cell.length_b   1.000
_cell.length_c   1.000
_cell.angle_alpha   90.00
_cell.angle_beta   90.00
_cell.angle_gamma   90.00
#
_symmetry.space_group_name_H-M   'P 1'
#
loop_
_entity.id
_entity.type
_entity.pdbx_description
1 polymer ?
#
loop_
_entity_poly.entity_id
_entity_poly.type
_entity_poly.pdbx_seq_one_letter_code
_entity_poly.pdbx_strand_id
1 'polypeptide(L)'
;MAGFTGAHKGRDPSPKVDDDPAERIADMDLEGVDVNLTLPSGWFGTWTLSDDVGLETSMYAAYHRWMEDYCGAFPDRIGGVVLCTARNVGASVEEIERWG
;
A
#
# COMPACT_ATOMS: atom_id res chain seq x y z
N MET A 1 19.50 -21.98 -12.84
CA MET A 1 18.71 -21.27 -11.81
C MET A 1 17.27 -21.30 -12.25
N ALA A 2 16.46 -22.24 -11.75
CA ALA A 2 15.03 -22.19 -11.99
C ALA A 2 14.50 -21.02 -11.15
N GLY A 3 13.95 -19.99 -11.80
CA GLY A 3 13.34 -18.86 -11.12
C GLY A 3 12.18 -19.35 -10.25
N PHE A 4 11.86 -18.59 -9.20
CA PHE A 4 10.66 -18.82 -8.42
C PHE A 4 9.44 -18.75 -9.36
N THR A 5 8.88 -19.90 -9.72
CA THR A 5 7.56 -19.98 -10.32
C THR A 5 6.59 -19.94 -9.16
N GLY A 6 6.06 -18.76 -8.85
CA GLY A 6 5.00 -18.62 -7.86
C GLY A 6 3.81 -19.55 -8.16
N ALA A 7 2.84 -19.60 -7.25
CA ALA A 7 1.60 -20.34 -7.44
C ALA A 7 0.76 -19.70 -8.56
N HIS A 8 1.21 -19.80 -9.81
CA HIS A 8 0.54 -19.26 -10.97
C HIS A 8 -0.69 -20.15 -11.24
N LYS A 9 -1.84 -19.80 -10.67
CA LYS A 9 -3.09 -20.58 -10.75
C LYS A 9 -3.78 -20.49 -12.12
N GLY A 10 -2.99 -20.35 -13.20
CA GLY A 10 -3.48 -20.32 -14.58
C GLY A 10 -4.14 -19.01 -15.02
N ARG A 11 -4.05 -17.94 -14.20
CA ARG A 11 -4.55 -16.59 -14.51
C ARG A 11 -3.52 -15.56 -14.06
N ASP A 12 -3.29 -14.55 -14.88
CA ASP A 12 -2.55 -13.36 -14.46
C ASP A 12 -3.39 -12.51 -13.49
N PRO A 13 -2.79 -11.79 -12.54
CA PRO A 13 -3.50 -10.83 -11.72
C PRO A 13 -4.24 -9.78 -12.57
N SER A 14 -5.36 -9.27 -12.05
CA SER A 14 -6.08 -8.20 -12.73
C SER A 14 -5.18 -6.96 -12.86
N PRO A 15 -5.09 -6.29 -14.03
CA PRO A 15 -4.31 -5.07 -14.15
C PRO A 15 -4.90 -3.90 -13.35
N LYS A 16 -6.08 -4.08 -12.75
CA LYS A 16 -6.80 -3.08 -11.96
C LYS A 16 -6.64 -3.26 -10.46
N VAL A 17 -5.92 -4.29 -9.99
CA VAL A 17 -5.81 -4.56 -8.54
C VAL A 17 -5.33 -3.35 -7.75
N ASP A 18 -4.54 -2.45 -8.32
CA ASP A 18 -4.04 -1.27 -7.61
C ASP A 18 -5.01 -0.09 -7.59
N ASP A 19 -6.08 -0.12 -8.39
CA ASP A 19 -7.09 0.95 -8.48
C ASP A 19 -8.43 0.52 -7.86
N ASP A 20 -8.81 -0.75 -8.07
CA ASP A 20 -10.07 -1.32 -7.57
C ASP A 20 -9.82 -2.40 -6.52
N PRO A 21 -10.20 -2.18 -5.25
CA PRO A 21 -10.01 -3.17 -4.19
C PRO A 21 -10.82 -4.44 -4.41
N ALA A 22 -11.96 -4.40 -5.12
CA ALA A 22 -12.74 -5.60 -5.42
C ALA A 22 -12.00 -6.55 -6.38
N GLU A 23 -11.24 -6.01 -7.33
CA GLU A 23 -10.39 -6.80 -8.23
C GLU A 23 -9.27 -7.51 -7.45
N ARG A 24 -8.69 -6.84 -6.45
CA ARG A 24 -7.72 -7.45 -5.53
C ARG A 24 -8.35 -8.56 -4.70
N ILE A 25 -9.55 -8.37 -4.17
CA ILE A 25 -10.27 -9.43 -3.44
C ILE A 25 -10.53 -10.64 -4.34
N ALA A 26 -10.91 -10.43 -5.60
CA ALA A 26 -11.14 -11.53 -6.54
C ALA A 26 -9.86 -12.33 -6.86
N ASP A 27 -8.70 -11.66 -6.94
CA ASP A 27 -7.40 -12.34 -7.04
C ASP A 27 -7.07 -13.08 -5.75
N MET A 28 -7.27 -12.46 -4.58
CA MET A 28 -7.05 -13.10 -3.27
C MET A 28 -7.91 -14.36 -3.09
N ASP A 29 -9.20 -14.32 -3.47
CA ASP A 29 -10.09 -15.47 -3.37
C ASP A 29 -9.64 -16.62 -4.29
N LEU A 30 -9.15 -16.30 -5.50
CA LEU A 30 -8.54 -17.29 -6.40
C LEU A 30 -7.28 -17.89 -5.77
N GLU A 31 -6.43 -17.05 -5.18
CA GLU A 31 -5.17 -17.44 -4.55
C GLU A 31 -5.38 -18.18 -3.22
N GLY A 32 -6.56 -18.04 -2.60
CA GLY A 32 -6.85 -18.57 -1.27
C GLY A 32 -6.19 -17.75 -0.17
N VAL A 33 -6.09 -16.43 -0.36
CA VAL A 33 -5.51 -15.47 0.59
C VAL A 33 -6.61 -14.85 1.45
N ASP A 34 -6.51 -15.08 2.75
CA ASP A 34 -7.46 -14.55 3.72
C ASP A 34 -7.24 -13.06 3.97
N VAL A 35 -5.99 -12.62 4.20
CA VAL A 35 -5.67 -11.22 4.49
C VAL A 35 -4.41 -10.80 3.76
N ASN A 36 -4.38 -9.58 3.22
CA ASN A 36 -3.23 -9.01 2.52
C ASN A 36 -2.78 -7.69 3.16
N LEU A 37 -1.52 -7.63 3.58
CA LEU A 37 -0.84 -6.39 3.96
C LEU A 37 -0.18 -5.79 2.72
N THR A 38 -0.74 -4.68 2.25
CA THR A 38 -0.26 -3.99 1.05
C THR A 38 0.94 -3.10 1.36
N LEU A 39 1.98 -3.20 0.52
CA LEU A 39 3.18 -2.38 0.61
C LEU A 39 3.24 -1.41 -0.59
N PRO A 40 3.75 -0.19 -0.41
CA PRO A 40 4.06 0.69 -1.52
C PRO A 40 5.02 0.01 -2.51
N SER A 41 4.83 0.28 -3.80
CA SER A 41 5.73 -0.23 -4.84
C SER A 41 6.88 0.75 -5.13
N GLY A 42 7.61 0.54 -6.22
CA GLY A 42 8.83 1.28 -6.54
C GLY A 42 8.66 2.80 -6.69
N TRP A 43 7.44 3.29 -6.90
CA TRP A 43 7.18 4.73 -6.95
C TRP A 43 7.44 5.43 -5.62
N PHE A 44 7.40 4.71 -4.48
CA PHE A 44 7.57 5.28 -3.14
C PHE A 44 8.90 6.05 -2.99
N GLY A 45 9.97 5.57 -3.64
CA GLY A 45 11.28 6.24 -3.62
C GLY A 45 11.36 7.53 -4.42
N THR A 46 10.34 7.90 -5.20
CA THR A 46 10.42 9.09 -6.09
C THR A 46 10.19 10.42 -5.36
N TRP A 47 9.59 10.39 -4.16
CA TRP A 47 9.41 11.58 -3.30
C TRP A 47 9.96 11.39 -1.89
N THR A 48 10.04 10.14 -1.42
CA THR A 48 10.81 9.80 -0.23
C THR A 48 12.27 10.12 -0.53
N LEU A 49 12.86 11.08 0.20
CA LEU A 49 14.17 11.69 -0.07
C LEU A 49 14.18 12.91 -1.00
N SER A 50 13.03 13.53 -1.31
CA SER A 50 13.02 14.88 -1.89
C SER A 50 13.82 15.85 -1.01
N ASP A 51 14.51 16.82 -1.61
CA ASP A 51 15.19 17.90 -0.88
C ASP A 51 14.20 18.79 -0.11
N ASP A 52 12.94 18.79 -0.54
CA ASP A 52 11.82 19.43 0.17
C ASP A 52 11.13 18.43 1.11
N VAL A 53 11.40 18.57 2.41
CA VAL A 53 10.78 17.76 3.48
C VAL A 53 9.28 18.03 3.59
N GLY A 54 8.82 19.23 3.25
CA GLY A 54 7.39 19.57 3.19
C GLY A 54 6.67 18.80 2.09
N LEU A 55 7.31 18.64 0.92
CA LEU A 55 6.79 17.80 -0.16
C LEU A 55 6.72 16.33 0.25
N GLU A 56 7.80 15.77 0.82
CA GLU A 56 7.81 14.38 1.30
C GLU A 56 6.65 14.12 2.28
N THR A 57 6.54 14.93 3.33
CA THR A 57 5.49 14.78 4.35
C THR A 57 4.08 14.92 3.76
N SER A 58 3.89 15.85 2.83
CA SER A 58 2.60 16.01 2.13
C SER A 58 2.24 14.80 1.27
N MET A 59 3.22 14.16 0.63
CA MET A 59 3.00 12.94 -0.15
C MET A 59 2.65 11.75 0.75
N TYR A 60 3.23 11.65 1.95
CA TYR A 60 2.85 10.62 2.92
C TYR A 60 1.41 10.81 3.40
N ALA A 61 1.02 12.03 3.73
CA ALA A 61 -0.36 12.33 4.11
C ALA A 61 -1.35 12.03 2.95
N ALA A 62 -0.96 12.28 1.70
CA ALA A 62 -1.77 11.92 0.53
C ALA A 62 -1.90 10.40 0.35
N TYR A 63 -0.80 9.68 0.54
CA TYR A 63 -0.77 8.22 0.50
C TYR A 63 -1.71 7.62 1.56
N HIS A 64 -1.67 8.09 2.82
CA HIS A 64 -2.54 7.53 3.86
C HIS A 64 -4.03 7.75 3.59
N ARG A 65 -4.42 8.92 3.03
CA ARG A 65 -5.81 9.14 2.61
C ARG A 65 -6.24 8.15 1.52
N TRP A 66 -5.38 7.94 0.53
CA TRP A 66 -5.65 6.94 -0.51
C TRP A 66 -5.70 5.52 0.05
N MET A 67 -4.80 5.17 0.97
CA MET A 67 -4.81 3.86 1.64
C MET A 67 -6.08 3.63 2.45
N GLU A 68 -6.56 4.65 3.17
CA GLU A 68 -7.83 4.57 3.89
C GLU A 68 -8.99 4.30 2.91
N ASP A 69 -9.07 5.06 1.82
CA ASP A 69 -10.13 4.88 0.81
C ASP A 69 -10.06 3.48 0.18
N TYR A 70 -8.86 3.01 -0.17
CA TYR A 70 -8.64 1.74 -0.85
C TYR A 70 -8.85 0.53 0.10
N CYS A 71 -8.18 0.52 1.26
CA CYS A 71 -8.28 -0.58 2.23
C CYS A 71 -9.60 -0.58 2.97
N GLY A 72 -10.19 0.59 3.24
CA GLY A 72 -11.46 0.75 3.94
C GLY A 72 -12.66 0.12 3.22
N ALA A 73 -12.53 -0.21 1.93
CA ALA A 73 -13.54 -0.99 1.20
C ALA A 73 -13.70 -2.42 1.73
N PHE A 74 -12.61 -3.04 2.22
CA PHE A 74 -12.60 -4.39 2.78
C PHE A 74 -11.64 -4.50 3.98
N PRO A 75 -11.92 -3.81 5.11
CA PRO A 75 -10.96 -3.59 6.18
C PRO A 75 -10.52 -4.88 6.91
N ASP A 76 -11.33 -5.93 6.87
CA ASP A 76 -11.00 -7.24 7.45
C ASP A 76 -10.12 -8.12 6.53
N ARG A 77 -9.91 -7.70 5.27
CA ARG A 77 -9.22 -8.50 4.23
C ARG A 77 -7.97 -7.79 3.69
N ILE A 78 -7.96 -6.47 3.63
CA ILE A 78 -6.83 -5.69 3.10
C ILE A 78 -6.44 -4.59 4.07
N GLY A 79 -5.14 -4.48 4.33
CA GLY A 79 -4.57 -3.47 5.22
C GLY A 79 -3.39 -2.76 4.57
N GLY A 80 -3.12 -1.55 5.05
CA GLY A 80 -2.00 -0.72 4.66
C GLY A 80 -0.96 -0.54 5.74
N VAL A 81 0.20 -0.02 5.36
CA VAL A 81 1.23 0.44 6.30
C VAL A 81 1.16 1.95 6.45
N VAL A 82 1.45 2.44 7.65
CA VAL A 82 1.71 3.87 7.89
C VAL A 82 3.18 4.16 7.55
N LEU A 83 3.41 5.13 6.67
CA LEU A 83 4.71 5.60 6.24
C LEU A 83 5.16 6.76 7.12
N CYS A 84 6.40 6.68 7.58
CA CYS A 84 7.00 7.64 8.49
C CYS A 84 8.35 8.12 7.97
N THR A 85 8.68 9.38 8.25
CA THR A 85 9.97 9.98 7.89
C THR A 85 10.74 10.41 9.12
N ALA A 86 12.01 10.03 9.17
CA ALA A 86 12.93 10.49 10.21
C ALA A 86 13.31 11.98 10.03
N ARG A 87 13.02 12.59 8.86
CA ARG A 87 13.36 13.98 8.55
C ARG A 87 12.36 14.99 9.13
N ASN A 88 11.15 14.52 9.44
CA ASN A 88 10.14 15.25 10.21
C ASN A 88 9.39 14.26 11.11
N VAL A 89 9.97 14.03 12.29
CA VAL A 89 9.42 13.09 13.28
C VAL A 89 8.05 13.53 13.78
N GLY A 90 7.83 14.84 13.98
CA GLY A 90 6.55 15.38 14.46
C GLY A 90 5.40 15.02 13.52
N ALA A 91 5.54 15.29 12.22
CA ALA A 91 4.55 14.92 11.23
C ALA A 91 4.32 13.39 11.15
N SER A 92 5.36 12.59 11.36
CA SER A 92 5.23 11.13 11.37
C SER A 92 4.44 10.62 12.58
N VAL A 93 4.66 11.22 13.76
CA VAL A 93 3.87 10.91 14.96
C VAL A 93 2.41 11.29 14.76
N GLU A 94 2.13 12.47 14.18
CA GLU A 94 0.76 12.90 13.87
C GLU A 94 0.04 11.93 12.93
N GLU A 95 0.73 11.40 11.91
CA GLU A 95 0.14 10.39 11.01
C GLU A 95 -0.08 9.05 11.72
N ILE A 96 0.83 8.60 12.59
CA ILE A 96 0.63 7.38 13.41
C ILE A 96 -0.60 7.54 14.33
N GLU A 97 -0.73 8.69 15.01
CA GLU A 97 -1.86 8.94 15.91
C GLU A 97 -3.19 9.03 15.16
N ARG A 98 -3.18 9.49 13.91
CA ARG A 98 -4.38 9.62 13.09
C ARG A 98 -4.87 8.29 12.52
N TRP A 99 -3.96 7.42 12.07
CA TRP A 99 -4.29 6.22 11.28
C TRP A 99 -4.02 4.89 12.00
N GLY A 100 -3.34 4.92 13.14
CA GLY A 100 -3.00 3.73 13.95
C GLY A 100 -4.06 3.27 14.93
#